data_AF-A0A8S3IKX3-F1
#
_entry.id   AF-A0A8S3IKX3-F1
#
_cell.length_a   1.000
_cell.length_b   1.000
_cell.length_c   1.000
_cell.angle_alpha   90.00
_cell.angle_beta   90.00
_cell.angle_gamma   90.00
#
_symmetry.space_group_name_H-M   'P 1'
#
loop_
_entity.id
_entity.type
_entity.pdbx_description
1 polymer ?
#
loop_
_entity_poly.entity_id
_entity_poly.type
_entity_poly.pdbx_seq_one_letter_code
_entity_poly.pdbx_strand_id
1 'polypeptide(L)'
;MYILLCGYPPFFSTHGGAISAGMKTKIKAGEYQFPKNEWKNVSQEAKSIIQKMLTVDPATRVTIDWIIKCSWFTGIVPETPIDIRPMLDAENYEQMRVEIAAANHAQRRADA
;
A
#
# COMPACT_ATOMS: atom_id res chain seq x y z
N MET A 1 -1.73 -5.36 2.30
CA MET A 1 -2.54 -4.66 3.31
C MET A 1 -3.18 -3.39 2.75
N TYR A 2 -2.42 -2.38 2.30
CA TYR A 2 -2.98 -1.14 1.73
C TYR A 2 -4.09 -1.40 0.68
N ILE A 3 -3.77 -2.17 -0.37
CA ILE A 3 -4.70 -2.52 -1.46
C ILE A 3 -5.97 -3.22 -0.92
N LEU A 4 -5.84 -4.08 0.09
CA LEU A 4 -6.99 -4.82 0.65
C LEU A 4 -7.98 -3.88 1.36
N LEU A 5 -7.52 -2.72 1.83
CA LEU A 5 -8.32 -1.78 2.59
C LEU A 5 -8.94 -0.66 1.74
N CYS A 6 -8.45 -0.43 0.52
CA CYS A 6 -8.96 0.65 -0.33
C CYS A 6 -9.08 0.34 -1.83
N GLY A 7 -8.56 -0.79 -2.31
CA GLY A 7 -8.71 -1.25 -3.70
C GLY A 7 -7.66 -0.77 -4.70
N TYR A 8 -6.65 0.01 -4.30
CA TYR A 8 -5.63 0.54 -5.21
C TYR A 8 -4.21 0.51 -4.59
N PRO A 9 -3.14 0.53 -5.40
CA PRO A 9 -1.77 0.49 -4.89
C PRO A 9 -1.37 1.82 -4.20
N PRO A 10 -0.49 1.77 -3.18
CA PRO A 10 -0.04 2.97 -2.45
C PRO A 10 0.81 3.91 -3.33
N PHE A 11 1.43 3.37 -4.38
CA PHE A 11 2.21 4.13 -5.35
C PHE A 11 1.62 3.90 -6.74
N PHE A 12 1.10 4.95 -7.35
CA PHE A 12 0.49 4.93 -8.67
C PHE A 12 1.05 6.02 -9.56
N SER A 13 0.99 5.81 -10.87
CA SER A 13 1.44 6.76 -11.88
C SER A 13 0.30 7.71 -12.26
N THR A 14 0.53 9.03 -12.18
CA THR A 14 -0.46 10.03 -12.61
C THR A 14 -0.59 10.15 -14.14
N HIS A 15 0.30 9.52 -14.90
CA HIS A 15 0.41 9.68 -16.35
C HIS A 15 0.38 8.34 -17.13
N GLY A 16 -0.24 7.29 -16.58
CA GLY A 16 -0.56 6.05 -17.31
C GLY A 16 0.61 5.14 -17.70
N GLY A 17 1.85 5.47 -17.32
CA GLY A 17 3.02 4.62 -17.56
C GLY A 17 3.36 3.72 -16.37
N ALA A 18 3.62 2.43 -16.64
CA ALA A 18 4.01 1.38 -15.68
C ALA A 18 5.14 1.76 -14.72
N ILE A 19 6.03 2.66 -15.13
CA ILE A 19 7.06 3.30 -14.31
C ILE A 19 7.24 4.73 -14.82
N SER A 20 6.46 5.68 -14.32
CA SER A 20 6.82 7.08 -14.50
C SER A 20 8.01 7.44 -13.59
N ALA A 21 8.82 8.43 -13.99
CA ALA A 21 9.86 8.98 -13.14
C ALA A 21 9.29 9.40 -11.77
N GLY A 22 8.07 9.96 -11.77
CA GLY A 22 7.35 10.32 -10.54
C GLY A 22 7.06 9.15 -9.62
N MET A 23 6.69 7.97 -10.14
CA MET A 23 6.42 6.79 -9.30
C MET A 23 7.69 6.29 -8.59
N LYS A 24 8.83 6.26 -9.29
CA LYS A 24 10.13 5.93 -8.67
C LYS A 24 10.51 6.91 -7.57
N THR A 25 10.30 8.21 -7.80
CA THR A 25 10.55 9.25 -6.78
C THR A 25 9.69 9.02 -5.55
N LYS A 26 8.38 8.77 -5.72
CA LYS A 26 7.46 8.49 -4.61
C LYS A 26 7.86 7.25 -3.81
N ILE A 27 8.26 6.17 -4.47
CA ILE A 27 8.72 4.95 -3.80
C ILE A 27 9.98 5.25 -2.96
N LYS A 28 10.96 5.94 -3.54
CA LYS A 28 12.21 6.30 -2.84
C LYS A 28 11.97 7.28 -1.69
N ALA A 29 10.98 8.14 -1.80
CA ALA A 29 10.60 9.09 -0.76
C ALA A 29 9.62 8.49 0.27
N GLY A 30 9.06 7.30 0.03
CA GLY A 30 8.00 6.74 0.86
C GLY A 30 6.70 7.54 0.81
N GLU A 31 6.47 8.29 -0.27
CA GLU A 31 5.32 9.18 -0.43
C GLU A 31 4.09 8.44 -0.96
N TYR A 32 3.13 8.24 -0.06
CA TYR A 32 1.78 7.78 -0.35
C TYR A 32 0.81 8.44 0.64
N GLN A 33 -0.48 8.31 0.39
CA GLN A 33 -1.51 9.00 1.15
C GLN A 33 -2.65 8.06 1.58
N PHE A 34 -3.48 8.51 2.50
CA PHE A 34 -4.72 7.83 2.91
C PHE A 34 -5.93 8.74 2.58
N PRO A 35 -6.39 8.79 1.32
CA PRO A 35 -7.49 9.65 0.89
C PRO A 35 -8.76 9.47 1.74
N LYS A 36 -9.40 10.59 2.10
CA LYS A 36 -10.47 10.61 3.09
C LYS A 36 -11.68 9.76 2.70
N ASN A 37 -12.00 9.65 1.42
CA ASN A 37 -13.22 8.96 0.95
C ASN A 37 -13.17 7.46 1.24
N GLU A 38 -12.05 6.81 0.93
CA GLU A 38 -11.85 5.36 1.07
C GLU A 38 -11.36 5.00 2.48
N TRP A 39 -10.61 5.90 3.13
CA TRP A 39 -9.98 5.63 4.43
C TRP A 39 -10.74 6.21 5.63
N LYS A 40 -11.96 6.74 5.44
CA LYS A 40 -12.78 7.32 6.53
C LYS A 40 -13.09 6.34 7.66
N ASN A 41 -13.36 5.07 7.32
CA ASN A 41 -13.78 4.05 8.27
C ASN A 41 -12.63 3.12 8.69
N VAL A 42 -11.46 3.27 8.08
CA VAL A 42 -10.29 2.45 8.40
C VAL A 42 -9.64 3.00 9.67
N SER A 43 -9.41 2.10 10.65
CA SER A 43 -8.84 2.46 11.95
C SER A 43 -7.47 3.13 11.82
N GLN A 44 -7.16 4.02 12.77
CA GLN A 44 -5.85 4.67 12.81
C GLN A 44 -4.72 3.66 13.02
N GLU A 45 -4.99 2.60 13.77
CA GLU A 45 -4.05 1.50 14.01
C GLU A 45 -3.64 0.80 12.69
N ALA A 46 -4.59 0.50 11.80
CA ALA A 46 -4.30 -0.07 10.49
C ALA A 46 -3.39 0.85 9.66
N LYS A 47 -3.66 2.16 9.67
CA LYS A 47 -2.85 3.17 8.96
C LYS A 47 -1.43 3.20 9.50
N SER A 48 -1.27 3.18 10.83
CA SER A 48 0.04 3.17 11.48
C SER A 48 0.85 1.89 11.20
N ILE A 49 0.20 0.72 11.12
CA ILE A 49 0.85 -0.54 10.73
C ILE A 49 1.32 -0.45 9.28
N ILE A 50 0.49 0.03 8.35
CA ILE A 50 0.88 0.24 6.95
C ILE A 50 2.10 1.16 6.85
N GLN A 51 2.13 2.24 7.64
CA GLN A 51 3.27 3.15 7.67
C GLN A 51 4.58 2.48 8.06
N LYS A 52 4.52 1.63 9.07
CA LYS A 52 5.66 0.81 9.50
C LYS A 52 6.07 -0.23 8.46
N MET A 53 5.11 -0.83 7.74
CA MET A 53 5.37 -1.80 6.67
C MET A 53 6.01 -1.15 5.42
N LEU A 54 5.58 0.07 5.08
CA LEU A 54 6.04 0.82 3.90
C LEU A 54 7.20 1.79 4.23
N THR A 55 7.94 1.54 5.30
CA THR A 55 9.15 2.31 5.65
C THR A 55 10.24 2.08 4.59
N VAL A 56 10.80 3.18 4.07
CA VAL A 56 11.79 3.15 2.98
C VAL A 56 13.03 2.37 3.40
N ASP A 57 13.66 2.80 4.49
CA ASP A 57 14.87 2.16 5.03
C ASP A 57 14.54 0.74 5.55
N PRO A 58 15.11 -0.31 4.93
CA PRO A 58 14.88 -1.69 5.37
C PRO A 58 15.35 -1.96 6.80
N ALA A 59 16.38 -1.25 7.29
CA ALA A 59 16.92 -1.46 8.64
C ALA A 59 15.97 -1.01 9.75
N THR A 60 15.11 -0.03 9.45
CA THR A 60 14.08 0.49 10.36
C THR A 60 12.67 -0.01 10.03
N ARG A 61 12.51 -0.74 8.92
CA ARG A 61 11.25 -1.38 8.53
C ARG A 61 10.85 -2.44 9.54
N VAL A 62 9.57 -2.47 9.85
CA VAL A 62 9.04 -3.38 10.86
C VAL A 62 9.15 -4.85 10.46
N THR A 63 9.42 -5.72 11.44
CA THR A 63 9.53 -7.16 11.23
C THR A 63 8.16 -7.84 11.30
N ILE A 64 8.07 -9.03 10.71
CA ILE A 64 6.86 -9.84 10.77
C ILE A 64 6.48 -10.22 12.21
N ASP A 65 7.48 -10.53 13.06
CA ASP A 65 7.26 -10.89 14.47
C ASP A 65 6.61 -9.77 15.28
N TRP A 66 6.85 -8.52 14.90
CA TRP A 66 6.19 -7.37 15.50
C TRP A 66 4.76 -7.23 14.99
N ILE A 67 4.57 -7.33 13.66
CA ILE A 67 3.24 -7.17 13.01
C ILE A 67 2.22 -8.16 13.58
N ILE A 68 2.58 -9.45 13.69
CA ILE A 68 1.65 -10.49 14.16
C ILE A 68 1.24 -10.34 15.63
N LYS A 69 1.99 -9.54 16.40
CA LYS A 69 1.70 -9.26 17.81
C LYS A 69 0.90 -7.96 18.00
N CYS A 70 0.65 -7.21 16.94
CA CYS A 70 -0.18 -5.99 17.03
C CYS A 70 -1.62 -6.34 17.36
N SER A 71 -2.26 -5.52 18.20
CA SER A 71 -3.67 -5.64 18.55
C SER A 71 -4.59 -5.66 17.34
N TRP A 72 -4.23 -4.98 16.25
CA TRP A 72 -4.98 -5.03 14.99
C TRP A 72 -5.05 -6.43 14.38
N PHE A 73 -4.00 -7.24 14.54
CA PHE A 73 -3.94 -8.63 14.05
C PHE A 73 -4.47 -9.63 15.06
N THR A 74 -4.38 -9.36 16.36
CA THR A 74 -4.77 -10.29 17.42
C THR A 74 -6.13 -9.98 18.06
N GLY A 75 -6.74 -8.85 17.73
CA GLY A 75 -7.95 -8.34 18.35
C GLY A 75 -9.19 -8.43 17.46
N ILE A 76 -10.32 -7.93 17.99
CA ILE A 76 -11.57 -7.80 17.24
C ILE A 76 -11.49 -6.54 16.39
N VAL A 77 -11.44 -6.72 15.08
CA VAL A 77 -11.54 -5.61 14.12
C VAL A 77 -13.01 -5.27 13.87
N PRO A 78 -13.39 -3.98 13.84
CA PRO A 78 -14.75 -3.59 13.51
C PRO A 78 -15.14 -4.11 12.13
N GLU A 79 -16.37 -4.62 11.98
CA GLU A 79 -16.96 -4.87 10.66
C GLU A 79 -17.09 -3.54 9.92
N THR A 80 -16.05 -3.22 9.16
CA THR A 80 -16.00 -2.03 8.34
C THR A 80 -16.40 -2.45 6.93
N PRO A 81 -17.52 -1.97 6.39
CA PRO A 81 -17.89 -2.27 5.02
C PRO A 81 -16.85 -1.66 4.08
N ILE A 82 -16.05 -2.52 3.46
CA ILE A 82 -15.08 -2.15 2.43
C ILE A 82 -15.58 -2.76 1.12
N ASP A 83 -16.05 -1.91 0.20
CA ASP A 83 -16.43 -2.35 -1.14
C ASP A 83 -15.33 -2.00 -2.15
N ILE A 84 -14.44 -2.97 -2.37
CA ILE A 84 -13.38 -2.85 -3.39
C ILE A 84 -13.83 -3.29 -4.78
N ARG A 85 -15.06 -3.82 -4.95
CA ARG A 85 -15.54 -4.36 -6.24
C ARG A 85 -15.47 -3.33 -7.39
N PRO A 86 -15.78 -2.03 -7.18
CA PRO A 86 -15.66 -1.04 -8.24
C PRO A 86 -14.23 -0.84 -8.77
N MET A 87 -13.21 -1.26 -8.03
CA MET A 87 -11.80 -1.14 -8.42
C MET A 87 -11.20 -2.46 -8.94
N LEU A 88 -11.98 -3.54 -8.95
CA LEU A 88 -11.56 -4.88 -9.38
C LEU A 88 -12.13 -5.26 -10.75
N ASP A 89 -12.55 -4.30 -11.58
CA ASP A 89 -12.80 -4.62 -12.98
C ASP A 89 -11.49 -5.02 -13.69
N ALA A 90 -11.63 -5.72 -14.83
CA ALA A 90 -10.49 -6.34 -15.51
C ALA A 90 -9.42 -5.32 -15.97
N GLU A 91 -9.85 -4.11 -16.34
CA GLU A 91 -8.94 -3.05 -16.81
C GLU A 91 -8.13 -2.47 -15.65
N ASN A 92 -8.82 -2.11 -14.56
CA ASN A 92 -8.18 -1.62 -13.33
C ASN A 92 -7.26 -2.68 -12.70
N TYR A 93 -7.64 -3.96 -12.77
CA TYR A 93 -6.82 -5.05 -12.25
C TYR A 93 -5.51 -5.22 -13.02
N GLU A 94 -5.53 -5.20 -14.35
CA GLU A 94 -4.30 -5.35 -15.14
C GLU A 94 -3.38 -4.13 -14.97
N GLN A 95 -3.93 -2.93 -14.93
CA GLN A 95 -3.14 -1.74 -14.63
C GLN A 95 -2.48 -1.85 -13.24
N MET A 96 -3.24 -2.26 -12.23
CA MET A 96 -2.72 -2.47 -10.87
C MET A 96 -1.62 -3.53 -10.84
N ARG A 97 -1.76 -4.66 -11.55
CA ARG A 97 -0.74 -5.71 -11.62
C ARG A 97 0.59 -5.18 -12.15
N VAL A 98 0.52 -4.38 -13.21
CA VAL A 98 1.70 -3.79 -13.83
C VAL A 98 2.42 -2.83 -12.87
N GLU A 99 1.68 -1.96 -12.19
CA GLU A 99 2.25 -1.02 -11.20
C GLU A 99 2.89 -1.76 -10.00
N ILE A 100 2.27 -2.83 -9.51
CA ILE A 100 2.82 -3.65 -8.42
C ILE A 100 4.13 -4.32 -8.85
N ALA A 101 4.16 -4.93 -10.04
CA ALA A 101 5.36 -5.59 -10.55
C ALA A 101 6.52 -4.59 -10.72
N ALA A 102 6.19 -3.40 -11.22
CA ALA A 102 7.12 -2.30 -11.37
C ALA A 102 7.67 -1.78 -10.02
N ALA A 103 6.81 -1.59 -9.02
CA ALA A 103 7.22 -1.14 -7.69
C ALA A 103 8.16 -2.16 -7.02
N ASN A 104 7.83 -3.45 -7.08
CA ASN A 104 8.68 -4.52 -6.57
C ASN A 104 10.05 -4.56 -7.24
N HIS A 105 10.09 -4.35 -8.57
CA HIS A 105 11.36 -4.24 -9.29
C HIS A 105 12.17 -3.03 -8.83
N ALA A 106 11.52 -1.87 -8.59
CA ALA A 106 12.21 -0.65 -8.16
C ALA A 106 12.84 -0.81 -6.77
N GLN A 107 12.16 -1.49 -5.83
CA GLN A 107 12.69 -1.76 -4.50
C GLN A 107 13.94 -2.66 -4.54
N ARG A 108 13.90 -3.78 -5.28
CA ARG A 108 15.06 -4.69 -5.40
C ARG A 108 16.32 -4.04 -5.95
N ARG A 109 16.18 -3.00 -6.78
CA ARG A 109 17.31 -2.22 -7.32
C ARG A 109 17.84 -1.16 -6.35
N ALA A 110 17.06 -0.75 -5.36
CA ALA A 110 17.49 0.20 -4.35
C ALA A 110 18.20 -0.49 -3.17
N ASP A 111 17.88 -1.76 -2.93
CA ASP A 111 18.44 -2.58 -1.85
C ASP A 111 19.72 -3.36 -2.27
N ALA A 112 20.14 -3.28 -3.54
CA ALA A 112 21.31 -3.96 -4.11
C ALA A 112 22.44 -2.96 -4.42
#